data_AF-A0A9D5IYV9-F1
#
_entry.id   AF-A0A9D5IYV9-F1
#
_cell.length_a   1.000
_cell.length_b   1.000
_cell.length_c   1.000
_cell.angle_alpha   90.00
_cell.angle_beta   90.00
_cell.angle_gamma   90.00
#
_symmetry.space_group_name_H-M   'P 1'
#
loop_
_entity.id
_entity.type
_entity.pdbx_description
1 polymer ?
#
loop_
_entity_poly.entity_id
_entity_poly.type
_entity_poly.pdbx_seq_one_letter_code
_entity_poly.pdbx_strand_id
1 'polypeptide(L)'
;MRRRYCAAFCTMLAACVVYAQGIFLCPKCGYENERTALTCTHCQATIPAPKQQPEKKPASDSGTTFQKSGKLMFLSGAVAEKEIEQARKLMSETNDADVVRMLLRNAKALDLLTDPAIENQRLKTIQALKKQCDAVVPTSLIKCPVCDGSGKTMMKVVNMKGEISFIEVAGRPCPKCLGKGEVSRRAPADERKARQGPALKRFKELQEGRKYIDAGSGAWIPAELDQKLTARQTALVRRAVASDCPLCLGSGLGDCSMCSGVGQVKCPHPKCHRGMVEVFTDKLIVDAKIVRTENCKVCDTKGAVSCRQCEGKGATVCSKCGGTGDRTDCTKCGGRGVVSCKKCGGSGSAGEAVCPDCAGDGNILCTGCNGDGKAAK
;
A
#
# COMPACT_ATOMS: atom_id res chain seq x y z
N MET A 1 -40.67 -9.27 -30.51
CA MET A 1 -41.08 -10.10 -29.35
C MET A 1 -40.05 -11.22 -29.17
N ARG A 2 -39.23 -11.19 -28.10
CA ARG A 2 -38.44 -12.30 -27.51
C ARG A 2 -37.43 -11.69 -26.53
N ARG A 3 -37.96 -11.17 -25.43
CA ARG A 3 -37.27 -10.98 -24.15
C ARG A 3 -37.92 -11.97 -23.19
N ARG A 4 -37.13 -12.53 -22.25
CA ARG A 4 -37.52 -13.38 -21.09
C ARG A 4 -37.07 -14.86 -21.16
N TYR A 5 -35.77 -15.14 -21.21
CA TYR A 5 -35.21 -16.41 -20.71
C TYR A 5 -33.72 -16.22 -20.34
N CYS A 6 -33.41 -15.57 -19.22
CA CYS A 6 -32.04 -15.60 -18.65
C CYS A 6 -31.98 -15.49 -17.12
N ALA A 7 -33.12 -15.54 -16.41
CA ALA A 7 -33.19 -15.26 -14.98
C ALA A 7 -33.47 -16.50 -14.10
N ALA A 8 -33.08 -17.71 -14.53
CA ALA A 8 -33.42 -18.94 -13.81
C ALA A 8 -32.31 -20.00 -13.75
N PHE A 9 -31.03 -19.60 -13.79
CA PHE A 9 -29.90 -20.56 -13.76
C PHE A 9 -28.84 -20.32 -12.67
N CYS A 10 -29.06 -19.40 -11.72
CA CYS A 10 -28.08 -19.05 -10.68
C CYS A 10 -28.42 -19.52 -9.25
N THR A 11 -29.39 -20.43 -9.05
CA THR A 11 -29.81 -20.90 -7.71
C THR A 11 -29.64 -22.41 -7.50
N MET A 12 -28.64 -23.04 -8.15
CA MET A 12 -28.35 -24.48 -8.03
C MET A 12 -26.83 -24.77 -7.99
N LEU A 13 -26.04 -23.93 -7.30
CA LEU A 13 -24.62 -24.19 -7.01
C LEU A 13 -24.31 -23.90 -5.54
N ALA A 14 -25.16 -24.40 -4.65
CA ALA A 14 -25.00 -24.31 -3.20
C ALA A 14 -25.37 -25.65 -2.53
N ALA A 15 -24.73 -26.76 -2.93
CA ALA A 15 -24.76 -28.03 -2.20
C ALA A 15 -23.78 -29.05 -2.82
N CYS A 16 -22.47 -28.81 -2.74
CA CYS A 16 -21.45 -29.85 -3.00
C CYS A 16 -20.12 -29.47 -2.32
N VAL A 17 -20.16 -29.20 -1.01
CA VAL A 17 -18.96 -29.36 -0.17
C VAL A 17 -18.96 -30.81 0.26
N VAL A 18 -18.36 -31.65 -0.58
CA VAL A 18 -18.10 -33.06 -0.27
C VAL A 18 -17.17 -33.08 0.94
N TYR A 19 -17.72 -33.58 2.05
CA TYR A 19 -16.97 -33.94 3.24
C TYR A 19 -15.83 -34.88 2.85
N ALA A 20 -14.59 -34.38 2.87
CA ALA A 20 -13.40 -35.22 2.92
C ALA A 20 -13.28 -35.83 4.33
N GLN A 21 -14.22 -36.70 4.70
CA GLN A 21 -14.08 -37.54 5.88
C GLN A 21 -13.06 -38.62 5.51
N GLY A 22 -11.81 -38.40 5.92
CA GLY A 22 -10.73 -39.38 5.78
C GLY A 22 -11.18 -40.78 6.19
N ILE A 23 -11.00 -41.71 5.26
CA ILE A 23 -11.32 -43.14 5.32
C ILE A 23 -10.57 -43.79 6.48
N PHE A 24 -11.26 -44.59 7.30
CA PHE A 24 -10.66 -45.30 8.43
C PHE A 24 -10.64 -46.80 8.14
N LEU A 25 -9.45 -47.34 7.83
CA LEU A 25 -9.26 -48.75 7.47
C LEU A 25 -8.89 -49.57 8.71
N CYS A 26 -9.49 -50.74 8.86
CA CYS A 26 -9.12 -51.68 9.91
C CYS A 26 -7.66 -52.14 9.72
N PRO A 27 -6.79 -52.04 10.73
CA PRO A 27 -5.39 -52.40 10.59
C PRO A 27 -5.17 -53.91 10.39
N LYS A 28 -6.16 -54.75 10.73
CA LYS A 28 -6.05 -56.21 10.61
C LYS A 28 -6.48 -56.75 9.24
N CYS A 29 -7.59 -56.25 8.68
CA CYS A 29 -8.15 -56.78 7.43
C CYS A 29 -8.31 -55.74 6.31
N GLY A 30 -8.01 -54.46 6.56
CA GLY A 30 -8.15 -53.40 5.57
C GLY A 30 -9.59 -52.98 5.27
N TYR A 31 -10.60 -53.51 5.96
CA TYR A 31 -11.99 -53.13 5.75
C TYR A 31 -12.27 -51.71 6.27
N GLU A 32 -13.07 -50.94 5.54
CA GLU A 32 -13.47 -49.58 5.91
C GLU A 32 -14.53 -49.61 7.03
N ASN A 33 -14.30 -48.85 8.10
CA ASN A 33 -15.23 -48.77 9.23
C ASN A 33 -15.60 -47.31 9.53
N GLU A 34 -16.74 -47.11 10.20
CA GLU A 34 -17.11 -45.80 10.73
C GLU A 34 -16.08 -45.30 11.75
N ARG A 35 -15.82 -43.98 11.79
CA ARG A 35 -14.79 -43.38 12.67
C ARG A 35 -15.01 -43.64 14.17
N THR A 36 -16.23 -43.95 14.56
CA THR A 36 -16.63 -44.23 15.94
C THR A 36 -16.69 -45.73 16.25
N ALA A 37 -16.40 -46.61 15.27
CA ALA A 37 -16.43 -48.05 15.45
C ALA A 37 -15.30 -48.51 16.38
N LEU A 38 -15.66 -49.13 17.50
CA LEU A 38 -14.71 -49.74 18.45
C LEU A 38 -14.22 -51.12 17.99
N THR A 39 -14.97 -51.76 17.09
CA THR A 39 -14.64 -53.06 16.51
C THR A 39 -14.89 -53.05 15.00
N CYS A 40 -14.11 -53.85 14.27
CA CYS A 40 -14.28 -53.99 12.84
C CYS A 40 -15.52 -54.82 12.49
N THR A 41 -16.41 -54.29 11.67
CA THR A 41 -17.63 -55.00 11.24
C THR A 41 -17.34 -56.27 10.43
N HIS A 42 -16.18 -56.33 9.77
CA HIS A 42 -15.79 -57.48 8.96
C HIS A 42 -15.07 -58.59 9.76
N CYS A 43 -14.09 -58.24 10.60
CA CYS A 43 -13.25 -59.24 11.29
C CYS A 43 -13.37 -59.24 12.82
N GLN A 44 -14.25 -58.39 13.38
CA GLN A 44 -14.49 -58.21 14.81
C GLN A 44 -13.27 -57.78 15.64
N ALA A 45 -12.13 -57.49 15.01
CA ALA A 45 -10.95 -56.99 15.71
C ALA A 45 -11.21 -55.60 16.32
N THR A 46 -10.72 -55.38 17.52
CA THR A 46 -10.81 -54.08 18.21
C THR A 46 -10.02 -53.02 17.45
N ILE A 47 -10.66 -51.90 17.16
CA ILE A 47 -10.06 -50.78 16.47
C ILE A 47 -9.53 -49.80 17.52
N PRO A 48 -8.22 -49.48 17.52
CA PRO A 48 -7.68 -48.53 18.49
C PRO A 48 -8.30 -47.15 18.27
N ALA A 49 -8.89 -46.58 19.33
CA ALA A 49 -9.51 -45.27 19.26
C ALA A 49 -8.51 -44.23 18.75
N PRO A 50 -8.92 -43.31 17.85
CA PRO A 50 -8.04 -42.28 17.35
C PRO A 50 -7.51 -41.46 18.53
N LYS A 51 -6.18 -41.39 18.68
CA LYS A 51 -5.53 -40.55 19.69
C LYS A 51 -6.08 -39.13 19.52
N GLN A 52 -6.92 -38.67 20.46
CA GLN A 52 -7.35 -37.28 20.51
C GLN A 52 -6.07 -36.44 20.52
N GLN A 53 -5.87 -35.63 19.47
CA GLN A 53 -4.86 -34.59 19.54
C GLN A 53 -5.20 -33.75 20.78
N PRO A 54 -4.24 -33.45 21.66
CA PRO A 54 -4.53 -32.68 22.86
C PRO A 54 -5.21 -31.38 22.46
N GLU A 55 -6.44 -31.19 22.95
CA GLU A 55 -7.17 -29.94 22.79
C GLU A 55 -6.26 -28.81 23.27
N LYS A 56 -5.82 -27.96 22.33
CA LYS A 56 -5.20 -26.68 22.67
C LYS A 56 -6.25 -25.87 23.41
N LYS A 57 -6.13 -25.81 24.74
CA LYS A 57 -6.82 -24.80 25.56
C LYS A 57 -6.64 -23.43 24.91
N PRO A 58 -7.69 -22.59 24.83
CA PRO A 58 -7.50 -21.20 24.43
C PRO A 58 -6.53 -20.55 25.41
N ALA A 59 -5.38 -20.10 24.88
CA ALA A 59 -4.41 -19.36 25.65
C ALA A 59 -5.09 -18.08 26.16
N SER A 60 -5.21 -17.97 27.48
CA SER A 60 -5.57 -16.73 28.14
C SER A 60 -4.54 -15.67 27.74
N ASP A 61 -5.03 -14.66 27.06
CA ASP A 61 -4.28 -13.61 26.38
C ASP A 61 -3.79 -12.56 27.38
N SER A 62 -2.63 -12.78 28.01
CA SER A 62 -1.99 -11.78 28.89
C SER A 62 -0.51 -12.03 29.21
N GLY A 63 0.17 -12.92 28.48
CA GLY A 63 1.56 -13.29 28.78
C GLY A 63 2.60 -12.39 28.11
N THR A 64 2.94 -11.25 28.71
CA THR A 64 4.17 -10.52 28.37
C THR A 64 5.37 -11.22 29.03
N THR A 65 6.33 -11.73 28.26
CA THR A 65 7.49 -12.45 28.82
C THR A 65 8.65 -11.49 29.10
N PHE A 66 9.15 -11.48 30.33
CA PHE A 66 10.29 -10.66 30.76
C PHE A 66 11.54 -11.52 31.04
N GLN A 67 12.71 -10.97 30.76
CA GLN A 67 13.99 -11.52 31.23
C GLN A 67 14.14 -11.32 32.75
N LYS A 68 15.01 -12.10 33.39
CA LYS A 68 15.42 -11.92 34.80
C LYS A 68 15.92 -10.49 35.11
N SER A 69 16.37 -9.75 34.09
CA SER A 69 16.79 -8.35 34.19
C SER A 69 15.65 -7.32 34.10
N GLY A 70 14.38 -7.74 34.10
CA GLY A 70 13.21 -6.85 33.94
C GLY A 70 12.97 -6.34 32.52
N LYS A 71 13.79 -6.76 31.54
CA LYS A 71 13.66 -6.35 30.14
C LYS A 71 12.65 -7.23 29.41
N LEU A 72 11.88 -6.63 28.51
CA LEU A 72 10.90 -7.33 27.70
C LEU A 72 11.61 -8.30 26.73
N MET A 73 11.22 -9.58 26.68
CA MET A 73 11.63 -10.48 25.59
C MET A 73 10.71 -10.32 24.39
N PHE A 74 9.40 -10.50 24.60
CA PHE A 74 8.39 -10.44 23.56
C PHE A 74 7.14 -9.71 24.05
N LEU A 75 6.53 -8.97 23.13
CA LEU A 75 5.23 -8.34 23.32
C LEU A 75 4.10 -9.35 23.06
N SER A 76 2.99 -9.18 23.79
CA SER A 76 1.73 -9.81 23.41
C SER A 76 1.29 -9.31 22.03
N GLY A 77 0.85 -10.23 21.18
CA GLY A 77 0.28 -9.93 19.87
C GLY A 77 -0.94 -9.02 19.93
N ALA A 78 -1.66 -9.00 21.07
CA ALA A 78 -2.83 -8.15 21.30
C ALA A 78 -2.53 -6.65 21.11
N VAL A 79 -1.29 -6.21 21.35
CA VAL A 79 -0.89 -4.81 21.17
C VAL A 79 -0.93 -4.41 19.69
N ALA A 80 -0.41 -5.27 18.80
CA ALA A 80 -0.47 -5.03 17.35
C ALA A 80 -1.91 -5.19 16.82
N GLU A 81 -2.70 -6.10 17.39
CA GLU A 81 -4.11 -6.32 16.99
C GLU A 81 -4.99 -5.10 17.26
N LYS A 82 -4.79 -4.42 18.39
CA LYS A 82 -5.50 -3.17 18.70
C LYS A 82 -5.25 -2.08 17.65
N GLU A 83 -4.04 -1.97 17.11
CA GLU A 83 -3.75 -1.03 16.01
C GLU A 83 -4.48 -1.44 14.71
N ILE A 84 -4.50 -2.73 14.40
CA ILE A 84 -5.18 -3.27 13.21
C ILE A 84 -6.70 -3.06 13.30
N GLU A 85 -7.28 -3.28 14.47
CA GLU A 85 -8.71 -3.07 14.72
C GLU A 85 -9.08 -1.58 14.54
N GLN A 86 -8.30 -0.68 15.12
CA GLN A 86 -8.50 0.76 14.95
C GLN A 86 -8.37 1.19 13.48
N ALA A 87 -7.41 0.62 12.75
CA ALA A 87 -7.24 0.85 11.32
C ALA A 87 -8.48 0.40 10.51
N ARG A 88 -9.06 -0.76 10.83
CA ARG A 88 -10.29 -1.26 10.18
C ARG A 88 -11.48 -0.35 10.46
N LYS A 89 -11.66 0.06 11.73
CA LYS A 89 -12.75 0.95 12.14
C LYS A 89 -12.71 2.29 11.39
N LEU A 90 -11.53 2.92 11.34
CA LEU A 90 -11.36 4.18 10.63
C LEU A 90 -11.58 4.05 9.12
N MET A 91 -11.16 2.93 8.53
CA MET A 91 -11.38 2.62 7.12
C MET A 91 -12.89 2.51 6.82
N SER A 92 -13.67 1.83 7.65
CA SER A 92 -15.13 1.68 7.45
C SER A 92 -15.91 2.96 7.72
N GLU A 93 -15.52 3.77 8.71
CA GLU A 93 -16.30 4.94 9.14
C GLU A 93 -15.97 6.20 8.32
N THR A 94 -14.69 6.45 8.07
CA THR A 94 -14.22 7.75 7.51
C THR A 94 -13.47 7.61 6.19
N ASN A 95 -13.08 6.39 5.82
CA ASN A 95 -12.24 6.10 4.65
C ASN A 95 -10.96 6.97 4.59
N ASP A 96 -10.42 7.36 5.75
CA ASP A 96 -9.20 8.16 5.87
C ASP A 96 -7.95 7.27 5.66
N ALA A 97 -7.65 7.00 4.40
CA ALA A 97 -6.57 6.09 4.01
C ALA A 97 -5.19 6.52 4.54
N ASP A 98 -4.94 7.82 4.78
CA ASP A 98 -3.63 8.32 5.21
C ASP A 98 -3.37 8.00 6.69
N VAL A 99 -4.34 8.23 7.56
CA VAL A 99 -4.26 7.85 8.97
C VAL A 99 -4.23 6.33 9.14
N VAL A 100 -5.04 5.61 8.34
CA VAL A 100 -5.03 4.13 8.35
C VAL A 100 -3.66 3.58 7.95
N ARG A 101 -2.98 4.16 6.95
CA ARG A 101 -1.59 3.76 6.61
C ARG A 101 -0.63 3.95 7.79
N MET A 102 -0.75 5.03 8.55
CA MET A 102 0.10 5.26 9.73
C MET A 102 -0.15 4.24 10.83
N LEU A 103 -1.42 3.92 11.13
CA LEU A 103 -1.79 2.86 12.09
C LEU A 103 -1.25 1.50 11.67
N LEU A 104 -1.41 1.12 10.40
CA LEU A 104 -0.90 -0.15 9.88
C LEU A 104 0.63 -0.23 9.92
N ARG A 105 1.31 0.90 9.71
CA ARG A 105 2.76 0.98 9.82
C ARG A 105 3.21 0.77 11.27
N ASN A 106 2.53 1.41 12.22
CA ASN A 106 2.79 1.23 13.64
C ASN A 106 2.46 -0.20 14.11
N ALA A 107 1.35 -0.77 13.66
CA ALA A 107 0.96 -2.17 13.91
C ALA A 107 2.06 -3.14 13.45
N LYS A 108 2.59 -2.94 12.24
CA LYS A 108 3.70 -3.74 11.72
C LYS A 108 4.95 -3.58 12.59
N ALA A 109 5.23 -2.36 13.06
CA ALA A 109 6.39 -2.09 13.92
C ALA A 109 6.27 -2.80 15.27
N LEU A 110 5.09 -2.82 15.87
CA LEU A 110 4.79 -3.51 17.11
C LEU A 110 4.82 -5.04 16.95
N ASP A 111 4.33 -5.55 15.81
CA ASP A 111 4.36 -6.99 15.50
C ASP A 111 5.79 -7.54 15.41
N LEU A 112 6.78 -6.72 15.01
CA LEU A 112 8.21 -7.09 15.03
C LEU A 112 8.76 -7.37 16.43
N LEU A 113 8.07 -6.94 17.49
CA LEU A 113 8.43 -7.23 18.88
C LEU A 113 7.70 -8.46 19.45
N THR A 114 6.81 -9.09 18.66
CA THR A 114 6.10 -10.30 19.07
C THR A 114 6.93 -11.55 18.80
N ASP A 115 6.57 -12.67 19.43
CA ASP A 115 7.29 -13.94 19.24
C ASP A 115 7.13 -14.44 17.78
N PRO A 116 8.23 -14.57 17.01
CA PRO A 116 8.16 -15.05 15.63
C PRO A 116 7.75 -16.52 15.52
N ALA A 117 7.85 -17.32 16.60
CA ALA A 117 7.41 -18.72 16.59
C ALA A 117 5.88 -18.86 16.52
N ILE A 118 5.15 -17.79 16.89
CA ILE A 118 3.70 -17.76 16.82
C ILE A 118 3.31 -17.30 15.42
N GLU A 119 3.04 -18.26 14.53
CA GLU A 119 2.49 -17.95 13.21
C GLU A 119 1.16 -17.21 13.38
N ASN A 120 1.13 -15.97 12.90
CA ASN A 120 -0.01 -15.09 13.06
C ASN A 120 -0.51 -14.61 11.69
N GLN A 121 -1.82 -14.44 11.56
CA GLN A 121 -2.43 -13.89 10.34
C GLN A 121 -2.33 -12.35 10.28
N ARG A 122 -1.66 -11.70 11.24
CA ARG A 122 -1.61 -10.23 11.37
C ARG A 122 -0.86 -9.59 10.22
N LEU A 123 0.31 -10.09 9.86
CA LEU A 123 1.07 -9.55 8.72
C LEU A 123 0.29 -9.65 7.40
N LYS A 124 -0.40 -10.77 7.17
CA LYS A 124 -1.28 -10.96 5.99
C LYS A 124 -2.42 -9.93 6.00
N THR A 125 -3.03 -9.70 7.17
CA THR A 125 -4.07 -8.69 7.35
C THR A 125 -3.56 -7.27 7.10
N ILE A 126 -2.41 -6.91 7.67
CA ILE A 126 -1.78 -5.59 7.48
C ILE A 126 -1.51 -5.35 6.00
N GLN A 127 -0.97 -6.36 5.30
CA GLN A 127 -0.70 -6.26 3.86
C GLN A 127 -1.99 -6.11 3.04
N ALA A 128 -3.06 -6.83 3.39
CA ALA A 128 -4.35 -6.72 2.71
C ALA A 128 -4.97 -5.32 2.88
N LEU A 129 -4.99 -4.78 4.11
CA LEU A 129 -5.50 -3.44 4.38
C LEU A 129 -4.62 -2.36 3.71
N LYS A 130 -3.30 -2.53 3.72
CA LYS A 130 -2.39 -1.61 3.01
C LYS A 130 -2.70 -1.57 1.51
N LYS A 131 -2.92 -2.73 0.87
CA LYS A 131 -3.33 -2.80 -0.54
C LYS A 131 -4.66 -2.06 -0.79
N GLN A 132 -5.61 -2.15 0.13
CA GLN A 132 -6.86 -1.38 0.04
C GLN A 132 -6.60 0.13 0.14
N CYS A 133 -5.79 0.59 1.10
CA CYS A 133 -5.38 1.99 1.17
C CYS A 133 -4.70 2.45 -0.12
N ASP A 134 -3.78 1.65 -0.66
CA ASP A 134 -2.99 1.96 -1.85
C ASP A 134 -3.83 1.97 -3.14
N ALA A 135 -4.94 1.23 -3.18
CA ALA A 135 -5.93 1.35 -4.25
C ALA A 135 -6.66 2.71 -4.23
N VAL A 136 -6.78 3.32 -3.05
CA VAL A 136 -7.21 4.72 -2.90
C VAL A 136 -6.02 5.63 -3.19
N VAL A 137 -5.63 5.70 -4.45
CA VAL A 137 -4.62 6.66 -4.92
C VAL A 137 -5.23 8.06 -4.81
N PRO A 138 -4.60 9.02 -4.09
CA PRO A 138 -5.06 10.39 -4.09
C PRO A 138 -5.10 10.89 -5.52
N THR A 139 -6.28 11.29 -5.99
CA THR A 139 -6.45 11.90 -7.30
C THR A 139 -6.88 13.35 -7.15
N SER A 140 -6.35 14.22 -8.00
CA SER A 140 -6.88 15.58 -8.17
C SER A 140 -7.52 15.74 -9.54
N LEU A 141 -8.54 16.59 -9.60
CA LEU A 141 -9.18 16.99 -10.85
C LEU A 141 -8.36 18.12 -11.46
N ILE A 142 -8.08 18.02 -12.75
CA ILE A 142 -7.49 19.09 -13.53
C ILE A 142 -8.36 19.41 -14.74
N LYS A 143 -8.21 20.63 -15.28
CA LYS A 143 -8.77 20.97 -16.59
C LYS A 143 -8.32 19.93 -17.62
N CYS A 144 -9.27 19.47 -18.42
CA CYS A 144 -9.02 18.47 -19.44
C CYS A 144 -7.99 19.02 -20.45
N PRO A 145 -6.85 18.36 -20.69
CA PRO A 145 -5.80 18.87 -21.56
C PRO A 145 -6.20 18.94 -23.04
N VAL A 146 -7.32 18.30 -23.41
CA VAL A 146 -7.84 18.25 -24.79
C VAL A 146 -8.82 19.39 -25.05
N CYS A 147 -9.73 19.68 -24.11
CA CYS A 147 -10.74 20.72 -24.27
C CYS A 147 -10.45 22.00 -23.47
N ASP A 148 -9.39 22.02 -22.67
CA ASP A 148 -8.99 23.12 -21.79
C ASP A 148 -10.08 23.56 -20.82
N GLY A 149 -10.86 22.60 -20.32
CA GLY A 149 -11.96 22.87 -19.39
C GLY A 149 -13.33 23.02 -20.04
N SER A 150 -13.44 23.26 -21.35
CA SER A 150 -14.74 23.55 -21.97
C SER A 150 -15.74 22.39 -21.95
N GLY A 151 -15.25 21.16 -21.77
CA GLY A 151 -16.07 19.94 -21.83
C GLY A 151 -16.56 19.59 -23.24
N LYS A 152 -16.39 20.48 -24.22
CA LYS A 152 -16.90 20.34 -25.59
C LYS A 152 -15.80 20.02 -26.58
N THR A 153 -16.19 19.46 -27.71
CA THR A 153 -15.30 19.29 -28.87
C THR A 153 -15.06 20.65 -29.50
N MET A 154 -13.80 21.01 -29.74
CA MET A 154 -13.44 22.25 -30.43
C MET A 154 -13.03 21.93 -31.86
N MET A 155 -13.50 22.73 -32.81
CA MET A 155 -13.10 22.67 -34.21
C MET A 155 -12.22 23.87 -34.53
N LYS A 156 -11.12 23.62 -35.24
CA LYS A 156 -10.27 24.68 -35.78
C LYS A 156 -11.00 25.34 -36.95
N VAL A 157 -11.16 26.65 -36.89
CA VAL A 157 -11.75 27.46 -37.96
C VAL A 157 -10.73 28.50 -38.37
N VAL A 158 -10.43 28.53 -39.67
CA VAL A 158 -9.53 29.52 -40.26
C VAL A 158 -10.41 30.63 -40.82
N ASN A 159 -10.29 31.83 -40.28
CA ASN A 159 -11.00 33.00 -40.79
C ASN A 159 -10.37 33.49 -42.11
N MET A 160 -11.07 34.34 -42.86
CA MET A 160 -10.62 34.81 -44.19
C MET A 160 -9.23 35.48 -44.18
N LYS A 161 -8.78 35.97 -43.02
CA LYS A 161 -7.45 36.55 -42.81
C LYS A 161 -6.34 35.52 -42.57
N GLY A 162 -6.64 34.23 -42.59
CA GLY A 162 -5.68 33.15 -42.28
C GLY A 162 -5.39 32.97 -40.79
N GLU A 163 -6.02 33.78 -39.93
CA GLU A 163 -5.98 33.59 -38.48
C GLU A 163 -6.66 32.26 -38.09
N ILE A 164 -6.28 31.71 -36.94
CA ILE A 164 -6.80 30.44 -36.45
C ILE A 164 -7.62 30.73 -35.20
N SER A 165 -8.90 30.38 -35.23
CA SER A 165 -9.79 30.39 -34.08
C SER A 165 -10.30 28.98 -33.78
N PHE A 166 -10.71 28.73 -32.54
CA PHE A 166 -11.32 27.46 -32.16
C PHE A 166 -12.78 27.72 -31.80
N ILE A 167 -13.70 27.05 -32.49
CA ILE A 167 -15.13 27.17 -32.24
C ILE A 167 -15.64 25.89 -31.58
N GLU A 168 -16.52 26.05 -30.59
CA GLU A 168 -17.20 24.92 -29.95
C GLU A 168 -18.15 24.24 -30.94
N VAL A 169 -18.02 22.93 -31.10
CA VAL A 169 -18.96 22.14 -31.90
C VAL A 169 -20.17 21.84 -31.04
N ALA A 170 -21.31 22.43 -31.40
CA ALA A 170 -22.58 22.18 -30.73
C ALA A 170 -22.92 20.69 -30.69
N GLY A 171 -23.35 20.20 -29.52
CA GLY A 171 -23.83 18.83 -29.34
C GLY A 171 -22.76 17.72 -29.27
N ARG A 172 -21.46 18.02 -29.35
CA ARG A 172 -20.39 17.00 -29.25
C ARG A 172 -19.54 17.15 -28.00
N PRO A 173 -19.71 16.28 -26.98
CA PRO A 173 -18.87 16.31 -25.78
C PRO A 173 -17.43 15.97 -26.12
N CYS A 174 -16.48 16.50 -25.35
CA CYS A 174 -15.07 16.17 -25.48
C CYS A 174 -14.87 14.66 -25.25
N PRO A 175 -14.18 13.94 -26.15
CA PRO A 175 -14.03 12.48 -26.06
C PRO A 175 -13.21 12.04 -24.84
N LYS A 176 -12.42 12.95 -24.26
CA LYS A 176 -11.53 12.64 -23.12
C LYS A 176 -12.21 12.81 -21.76
N CYS A 177 -12.93 13.92 -21.55
CA CYS A 177 -13.62 14.19 -20.28
C CYS A 177 -15.13 13.89 -20.32
N LEU A 178 -15.65 13.45 -21.47
CA LEU A 178 -17.06 13.11 -21.67
C LEU A 178 -18.02 14.25 -21.27
N GLY A 179 -17.66 15.49 -21.58
CA GLY A 179 -18.47 16.66 -21.23
C GLY A 179 -18.10 17.34 -19.91
N LYS A 180 -17.36 16.68 -19.01
CA LYS A 180 -17.10 17.20 -17.65
C LYS A 180 -16.16 18.40 -17.59
N GLY A 181 -15.41 18.67 -18.66
CA GLY A 181 -14.35 19.69 -18.65
C GLY A 181 -13.09 19.30 -17.87
N GLU A 182 -13.19 18.32 -16.97
CA GLU A 182 -12.09 17.91 -16.09
C GLU A 182 -11.70 16.44 -16.27
N VAL A 183 -10.46 16.12 -15.91
CA VAL A 183 -9.95 14.75 -15.87
C VAL A 183 -9.26 14.49 -14.54
N SER A 184 -9.39 13.27 -14.04
CA SER A 184 -8.68 12.81 -12.85
C SER A 184 -7.21 12.54 -13.20
N ARG A 185 -6.30 13.04 -12.37
CA ARG A 185 -4.87 12.71 -12.38
C ARG A 185 -4.44 12.19 -11.02
N ARG A 186 -3.31 11.48 -10.96
CA ARG A 186 -2.64 11.22 -9.68
C ARG A 186 -2.27 12.56 -9.04
N ALA A 187 -2.58 12.72 -7.75
CA ALA A 187 -2.22 13.93 -7.03
C ALA A 187 -0.68 14.09 -7.03
N PRO A 188 -0.16 15.26 -7.41
CA PRO A 188 1.26 15.54 -7.39
C PRO A 188 1.82 15.39 -5.97
N ALA A 189 3.14 15.21 -5.88
CA ALA A 189 3.87 15.02 -4.64
C ALA A 189 3.59 16.12 -3.62
N ASP A 190 3.44 17.37 -4.06
CA ASP A 190 3.15 18.50 -3.16
C ASP A 190 1.75 18.42 -2.54
N GLU A 191 0.72 18.09 -3.33
CA GLU A 191 -0.64 17.85 -2.81
C GLU A 191 -0.65 16.65 -1.86
N ARG A 192 0.07 15.58 -2.19
CA ARG A 192 0.22 14.42 -1.30
C ARG A 192 0.94 14.80 0.01
N LYS A 193 1.96 15.65 -0.06
CA LYS A 193 2.70 16.16 1.10
C LYS A 193 1.82 17.03 1.99
N ALA A 194 1.01 17.89 1.39
CA ALA A 194 0.06 18.74 2.11
C ALA A 194 -0.95 17.93 2.91
N ARG A 195 -1.40 16.77 2.40
CA ARG A 195 -2.30 15.84 3.11
C ARG A 195 -1.66 15.13 4.30
N GLN A 196 -0.35 14.87 4.25
CA GLN A 196 0.33 14.14 5.33
C GLN A 196 0.39 14.91 6.64
N GLY A 197 0.47 16.24 6.61
CA GLY A 197 0.52 17.07 7.82
C GLY A 197 -0.72 16.87 8.71
N PRO A 198 -1.93 17.13 8.20
CA PRO A 198 -3.18 16.87 8.92
C PRO A 198 -3.33 15.41 9.35
N ALA A 199 -2.98 14.45 8.48
CA ALA A 199 -3.05 13.03 8.82
C ALA A 199 -2.12 12.67 9.99
N LEU A 200 -0.90 13.20 10.02
CA LEU A 200 0.05 12.98 11.12
C LEU A 200 -0.46 13.58 12.43
N LYS A 201 -1.05 14.77 12.38
CA LYS A 201 -1.65 15.41 13.55
C LYS A 201 -2.79 14.56 14.12
N ARG A 202 -3.72 14.12 13.26
CA ARG A 202 -4.84 13.26 13.66
C ARG A 202 -4.37 11.90 14.20
N PHE A 203 -3.37 11.30 13.55
CA PHE A 203 -2.76 10.07 14.02
C PHE A 203 -2.15 10.25 15.42
N LYS A 204 -1.41 11.34 15.65
CA LYS A 204 -0.86 11.68 16.96
C LYS A 204 -1.95 11.83 18.03
N GLU A 205 -2.99 12.61 17.76
CA GLU A 205 -4.12 12.80 18.68
C GLU A 205 -4.80 11.47 19.05
N LEU A 206 -4.98 10.57 18.07
CA LEU A 206 -5.55 9.23 18.30
C LEU A 206 -4.67 8.37 19.20
N GLN A 207 -3.34 8.44 19.04
CA GLN A 207 -2.41 7.66 19.85
C GLN A 207 -2.30 8.19 21.28
N GLU A 208 -2.22 9.52 21.44
CA GLU A 208 -2.23 10.18 22.74
C GLU A 208 -3.51 9.84 23.53
N GLY A 209 -4.68 9.87 22.87
CA GLY A 209 -5.95 9.48 23.48
C GLY A 209 -6.00 8.02 23.97
N ARG A 210 -5.15 7.15 23.42
CA ARG A 210 -5.00 5.75 23.81
C ARG A 210 -3.87 5.52 24.82
N LYS A 211 -3.26 6.59 25.34
CA LYS A 211 -2.10 6.56 26.25
C LYS A 211 -0.87 5.90 25.64
N TYR A 212 -0.72 6.02 24.31
CA TYR A 212 0.52 5.66 23.65
C TYR A 212 1.49 6.84 23.73
N ILE A 213 2.78 6.54 23.74
CA ILE A 213 3.85 7.53 23.74
C ILE A 213 4.67 7.41 22.46
N ASP A 214 5.24 8.53 22.01
CA ASP A 214 6.16 8.55 20.88
C ASP A 214 7.51 7.99 21.33
N ALA A 215 7.76 6.74 20.96
CA ALA A 215 9.03 6.07 21.14
C ALA A 215 10.10 6.60 20.20
N GLY A 216 9.84 7.62 19.37
CA GLY A 216 10.76 8.27 18.44
C GLY A 216 10.40 7.98 16.99
N SER A 217 10.59 8.97 16.12
CA SER A 217 10.48 8.83 14.66
C SER A 217 9.12 8.36 14.15
N GLY A 218 8.07 8.66 14.94
CA GLY A 218 6.70 8.29 14.64
C GLY A 218 6.32 6.88 15.10
N ALA A 219 7.13 6.26 15.97
CA ALA A 219 6.84 4.96 16.56
C ALA A 219 6.00 5.19 17.80
N TRP A 220 4.80 4.62 17.85
CA TRP A 220 3.93 4.78 19.01
C TRP A 220 3.80 3.46 19.74
N ILE A 221 4.18 3.46 21.02
CA ILE A 221 4.10 2.28 21.89
C ILE A 221 3.20 2.58 23.09
N PRO A 222 2.53 1.58 23.67
CA PRO A 222 1.88 1.73 24.97
C PRO A 222 2.83 2.31 26.03
N ALA A 223 2.37 3.25 26.85
CA ALA A 223 3.17 3.87 27.91
C ALA A 223 3.80 2.86 28.88
N GLU A 224 3.15 1.71 29.08
CA GLU A 224 3.64 0.62 29.94
C GLU A 224 4.97 0.01 29.47
N LEU A 225 5.32 0.19 28.20
CA LEU A 225 6.54 -0.32 27.57
C LEU A 225 7.65 0.72 27.53
N ASP A 226 7.36 1.96 27.94
CA ASP A 226 8.38 2.99 28.02
C ASP A 226 9.51 2.51 28.92
N GLN A 227 10.75 2.74 28.48
CA GLN A 227 11.97 2.34 29.19
C GLN A 227 12.17 0.82 29.41
N LYS A 228 11.18 -0.03 29.09
CA LYS A 228 11.30 -1.50 29.19
C LYS A 228 11.88 -2.14 27.93
N LEU A 229 11.84 -1.42 26.80
CA LEU A 229 12.41 -1.86 25.54
C LEU A 229 13.94 -1.71 25.53
N THR A 230 14.62 -2.72 24.99
CA THR A 230 16.06 -2.64 24.76
C THR A 230 16.40 -1.68 23.61
N ALA A 231 17.66 -1.25 23.49
CA ALA A 231 18.07 -0.38 22.39
C ALA A 231 17.81 -1.05 21.03
N ARG A 232 18.02 -2.37 20.93
CA ARG A 232 17.67 -3.16 19.75
C ARG A 232 16.18 -3.15 19.43
N GLN A 233 15.33 -3.36 20.43
CA GLN A 233 13.87 -3.35 20.25
C GLN A 233 13.36 -1.97 19.86
N THR A 234 13.82 -0.93 20.56
CA THR A 234 13.48 0.47 20.23
C THR A 234 13.91 0.82 18.81
N ALA A 235 15.13 0.45 18.39
CA ALA A 235 15.57 0.65 17.01
C ALA A 235 14.77 -0.19 16.00
N LEU A 236 14.32 -1.39 16.36
CA LEU A 236 13.50 -2.23 15.49
C LEU A 236 12.15 -1.56 15.18
N VAL A 237 11.47 -1.04 16.21
CA VAL A 237 10.21 -0.30 16.04
C VAL A 237 10.45 1.00 15.27
N ARG A 238 11.43 1.81 15.68
CA ARG A 238 11.78 3.09 15.02
C ARG A 238 12.08 2.89 13.53
N ARG A 239 12.81 1.84 13.15
CA ARG A 239 13.11 1.52 11.74
C ARG A 239 11.89 1.19 10.92
N ALA A 240 10.93 0.46 11.48
CA ALA A 240 9.72 0.08 10.76
C ALA A 240 8.82 1.29 10.45
N VAL A 241 8.84 2.31 11.32
CA VAL A 241 8.11 3.57 11.13
C VAL A 241 8.95 4.70 10.52
N ALA A 242 10.26 4.52 10.38
CA ALA A 242 11.22 5.58 10.08
C ALA A 242 10.81 6.40 8.87
N SER A 243 10.94 7.72 8.96
CA SER A 243 10.37 8.61 7.94
C SER A 243 10.75 8.24 6.51
N ASP A 244 9.74 8.25 5.65
CA ASP A 244 9.85 7.86 4.25
C ASP A 244 10.76 8.78 3.45
N CYS A 245 11.07 8.37 2.22
CA CYS A 245 11.72 9.24 1.26
C CYS A 245 10.93 10.56 1.13
N PRO A 246 11.56 11.72 1.34
CA PRO A 246 10.87 13.01 1.36
C PRO A 246 10.34 13.47 -0.01
N LEU A 247 10.79 12.85 -1.10
CA LEU A 247 10.29 13.15 -2.45
C LEU A 247 9.03 12.36 -2.79
N CYS A 248 9.04 11.04 -2.57
CA CYS A 248 7.90 10.20 -2.95
C CYS A 248 6.96 9.87 -1.79
N LEU A 249 7.31 10.27 -0.57
CA LEU A 249 6.53 10.05 0.66
C LEU A 249 6.17 8.57 0.84
N GLY A 250 7.15 7.69 0.67
CA GLY A 250 6.99 6.25 0.89
C GLY A 250 6.44 5.48 -0.31
N SER A 251 5.90 6.17 -1.32
CA SER A 251 5.30 5.49 -2.48
C SER A 251 6.31 4.84 -3.44
N GLY A 252 7.60 5.17 -3.33
CA GLY A 252 8.61 4.78 -4.32
C GLY A 252 8.44 5.44 -5.70
N LEU A 253 7.41 6.26 -5.89
CA LEU A 253 7.01 6.81 -7.18
C LEU A 253 7.07 8.33 -7.18
N GLY A 254 7.90 8.89 -8.06
CA GLY A 254 7.91 10.32 -8.40
C GLY A 254 6.86 10.65 -9.46
N ASP A 255 6.50 11.92 -9.55
CA ASP A 255 5.60 12.38 -10.61
C ASP A 255 6.36 12.40 -11.94
N CYS A 256 5.72 11.98 -13.03
CA CYS A 256 6.34 12.04 -14.34
C CYS A 256 6.43 13.51 -14.80
N SER A 257 7.65 14.04 -14.95
CA SER A 257 7.87 15.43 -15.36
C SER A 257 7.31 15.76 -16.74
N MET A 258 7.27 14.78 -17.66
CA MET A 258 6.75 14.98 -19.01
C MET A 258 5.24 15.13 -19.10
N CYS A 259 4.47 14.54 -18.17
CA CYS A 259 3.00 14.57 -18.21
C CYS A 259 2.37 15.09 -16.91
N SER A 260 3.17 15.53 -15.95
CA SER A 260 2.75 16.08 -14.66
C SER A 260 1.69 15.25 -13.95
N GLY A 261 1.88 13.91 -13.90
CA GLY A 261 0.97 13.01 -13.20
C GLY A 261 -0.21 12.49 -14.01
N VAL A 262 -0.46 13.01 -15.23
CA VAL A 262 -1.66 12.68 -16.04
C VAL A 262 -1.51 11.34 -16.76
N GLY A 263 -0.27 10.95 -17.07
CA GLY A 263 0.02 9.76 -17.88
C GLY A 263 -0.13 9.98 -19.38
N GLN A 264 -0.63 11.14 -19.83
CA GLN A 264 -0.79 11.46 -21.24
C GLN A 264 -0.16 12.81 -21.56
N VAL A 265 0.35 12.93 -22.78
CA VAL A 265 0.91 14.18 -23.31
C VAL A 265 0.17 14.57 -24.58
N LYS A 266 0.25 15.85 -24.97
CA LYS A 266 -0.29 16.31 -26.25
C LYS A 266 0.31 15.50 -27.40
N CYS A 267 -0.49 15.24 -28.43
CA CYS A 267 -0.02 14.48 -29.59
C CYS A 267 1.23 15.16 -30.19
N PRO A 268 2.34 14.42 -30.41
CA PRO A 268 3.60 14.99 -30.89
C PRO A 268 3.57 15.37 -32.37
N HIS A 269 2.53 14.97 -33.12
CA HIS A 269 2.40 15.31 -34.53
C HIS A 269 2.22 16.83 -34.70
N PRO A 270 3.08 17.52 -35.49
CA PRO A 270 3.18 18.98 -35.48
C PRO A 270 1.91 19.70 -35.96
N LYS A 271 1.17 19.08 -36.89
CA LYS A 271 -0.12 19.60 -37.39
C LYS A 271 -1.33 18.99 -36.69
N CYS A 272 -1.13 18.27 -35.59
CA CYS A 272 -2.25 17.65 -34.87
C CYS A 272 -2.90 18.67 -33.94
N HIS A 273 -4.09 19.10 -34.32
CA HIS A 273 -4.96 19.93 -33.50
C HIS A 273 -6.04 19.06 -32.89
N ARG A 274 -5.83 18.64 -31.63
CA ARG A 274 -6.81 17.88 -30.81
C ARG A 274 -7.32 16.59 -31.49
N GLY A 275 -6.44 15.88 -32.19
CA GLY A 275 -6.77 14.60 -32.81
C GLY A 275 -7.02 14.67 -34.31
N MET A 276 -6.94 15.86 -34.89
CA MET A 276 -7.20 16.12 -36.30
C MET A 276 -5.96 16.71 -36.98
N VAL A 277 -5.71 16.35 -38.23
CA VAL A 277 -4.62 16.89 -39.06
C VAL A 277 -5.19 17.44 -40.37
N GLU A 278 -4.64 18.56 -40.83
CA GLU A 278 -5.00 19.13 -42.13
C GLU A 278 -4.20 18.45 -43.24
N VAL A 279 -4.91 17.94 -44.24
CA VAL A 279 -4.37 17.31 -45.44
C VAL A 279 -4.77 18.15 -46.64
N PHE A 280 -3.77 18.56 -47.41
CA PHE A 280 -3.96 19.27 -48.67
C PHE A 280 -4.11 18.23 -49.78
N THR A 281 -5.14 18.36 -50.60
CA THR A 281 -5.33 17.49 -51.77
C THR A 281 -5.10 18.31 -53.02
N ASP A 282 -4.09 17.96 -53.81
CA ASP A 282 -3.69 18.69 -55.02
C ASP A 282 -4.59 18.37 -56.24
N LYS A 283 -5.84 17.94 -56.02
CA LYS A 283 -6.75 17.60 -57.13
C LYS A 283 -7.35 18.87 -57.73
N LEU A 284 -6.67 19.34 -58.77
CA LEU A 284 -6.97 20.43 -59.69
C LEU A 284 -8.34 20.26 -60.36
N ILE A 285 -9.30 21.12 -60.01
CA ILE A 285 -10.37 21.56 -60.94
C ILE A 285 -10.52 23.10 -60.87
N VAL A 286 -9.99 23.75 -59.83
CA VAL A 286 -9.95 25.21 -59.65
C VAL A 286 -8.68 25.52 -58.85
N ASP A 287 -8.03 26.67 -59.05
CA ASP A 287 -6.82 27.12 -58.29
C ASP A 287 -7.04 27.28 -56.75
N ALA A 288 -8.18 26.81 -56.24
CA ALA A 288 -8.50 26.77 -54.83
C ALA A 288 -7.87 25.54 -54.16
N LYS A 289 -6.92 25.78 -53.27
CA LYS A 289 -6.32 24.76 -52.39
C LYS A 289 -7.37 24.23 -51.40
N ILE A 290 -7.94 23.06 -51.68
CA ILE A 290 -8.92 22.41 -50.78
C ILE A 290 -8.18 21.83 -49.57
N VAL A 291 -8.49 22.35 -48.39
CA VAL A 291 -8.00 21.82 -47.10
C VAL A 291 -9.03 20.86 -46.55
N ARG A 292 -8.66 19.58 -46.41
CA ARG A 292 -9.49 18.57 -45.73
C ARG A 292 -8.90 18.27 -44.36
N THR A 293 -9.78 18.04 -43.39
CA THR A 293 -9.38 17.56 -42.06
C THR A 293 -9.50 16.04 -42.02
N GLU A 294 -8.44 15.37 -41.62
CA GLU A 294 -8.41 13.91 -41.39
C GLU A 294 -8.07 13.59 -39.93
N ASN A 295 -8.40 12.36 -39.55
CA ASN A 295 -8.05 11.83 -38.23
C ASN A 295 -6.52 11.73 -38.12
N CYS A 296 -5.96 12.24 -37.03
CA CYS A 296 -4.54 12.11 -36.74
C CYS A 296 -4.20 10.64 -36.47
N LYS A 297 -3.45 10.01 -37.39
CA LYS A 297 -2.99 8.61 -37.29
C LYS A 297 -2.10 8.32 -36.08
N VAL A 298 -1.51 9.35 -35.46
CA VAL A 298 -0.61 9.19 -34.30
C VAL A 298 -1.38 9.04 -32.99
N CYS A 299 -2.56 9.65 -32.89
CA CYS A 299 -3.34 9.64 -31.65
C CYS A 299 -4.77 9.13 -31.82
N ASP A 300 -5.11 8.62 -33.01
CA ASP A 300 -6.42 8.08 -33.36
C ASP A 300 -7.58 8.94 -32.86
N THR A 301 -7.58 10.22 -33.24
CA THR A 301 -8.57 11.24 -32.84
C THR A 301 -8.58 11.67 -31.36
N LYS A 302 -7.77 11.05 -30.49
CA LYS A 302 -7.79 11.36 -29.04
C LYS A 302 -7.15 12.70 -28.70
N GLY A 303 -6.29 13.22 -29.58
CA GLY A 303 -5.56 14.49 -29.39
C GLY A 303 -4.44 14.43 -28.33
N ALA A 304 -4.32 13.30 -27.64
CA ALA A 304 -3.27 13.00 -26.68
C ALA A 304 -2.79 11.57 -26.90
N VAL A 305 -1.53 11.33 -26.58
CA VAL A 305 -0.91 9.99 -26.60
C VAL A 305 -0.44 9.62 -25.20
N SER A 306 -0.35 8.32 -24.93
CA SER A 306 0.26 7.85 -23.68
C SER A 306 1.68 8.40 -23.56
N CYS A 307 2.00 8.94 -22.39
CA CYS A 307 3.33 9.49 -22.12
C CYS A 307 4.34 8.35 -22.21
N ARG A 308 5.33 8.47 -23.11
CA ARG A 308 6.35 7.42 -23.31
C ARG A 308 7.22 7.20 -22.08
N GLN A 309 7.49 8.25 -21.30
CA GLN A 309 8.35 8.16 -20.12
C GLN A 309 7.74 7.35 -18.98
N CYS A 310 6.41 7.39 -18.82
CA CYS A 310 5.71 6.66 -17.76
C CYS A 310 4.72 5.61 -18.28
N GLU A 311 4.72 5.35 -19.59
CA GLU A 311 3.85 4.37 -20.25
C GLU A 311 2.35 4.56 -19.94
N GLY A 312 1.90 5.79 -19.75
CA GLY A 312 0.50 6.03 -19.36
C GLY A 312 0.22 6.04 -17.87
N LYS A 313 1.17 5.65 -17.00
CA LYS A 313 0.95 5.50 -15.55
C LYS A 313 0.94 6.83 -14.79
N GLY A 314 1.46 7.90 -15.39
CA GLY A 314 1.58 9.23 -14.76
C GLY A 314 2.69 9.33 -13.71
N ALA A 315 3.37 8.24 -13.39
CA ALA A 315 4.42 8.20 -12.37
C ALA A 315 5.68 7.50 -12.91
N THR A 316 6.82 7.88 -12.35
CA THR A 316 8.13 7.26 -12.62
C THR A 316 8.74 6.77 -11.32
N VAL A 317 9.73 5.89 -11.40
CA VAL A 317 10.50 5.45 -10.23
C VAL A 317 11.12 6.69 -9.57
N CYS A 318 10.97 6.81 -8.25
CA CYS A 318 11.52 7.95 -7.53
C CYS A 318 13.05 7.97 -7.62
N SER A 319 13.61 9.07 -8.13
CA SER A 319 15.05 9.25 -8.31
C SER A 319 15.85 9.23 -7.00
N LYS A 320 15.27 9.67 -5.88
CA LYS A 320 15.97 9.75 -4.59
C LYS A 320 16.06 8.41 -3.86
N CYS A 321 15.08 7.53 -4.01
CA CYS A 321 15.05 6.24 -3.31
C CYS A 321 15.12 5.03 -4.24
N GLY A 322 15.25 5.24 -5.56
CA GLY A 322 15.32 4.16 -6.54
C GLY A 322 14.08 3.26 -6.55
N GLY A 323 12.92 3.77 -6.12
CA GLY A 323 11.69 2.97 -6.04
C GLY A 323 11.42 2.31 -4.69
N THR A 324 12.38 2.30 -3.76
CA THR A 324 12.19 1.65 -2.44
C THR A 324 11.14 2.35 -1.58
N GLY A 325 10.96 3.66 -1.75
CA GLY A 325 10.11 4.48 -0.89
C GLY A 325 10.81 4.97 0.38
N ASP A 326 11.97 4.40 0.70
CA ASP A 326 12.69 4.66 1.95
C ASP A 326 13.77 5.75 1.80
N ARG A 327 14.18 6.33 2.93
CA ARG A 327 15.43 7.09 3.00
C ARG A 327 16.64 6.16 2.82
N THR A 328 17.77 6.76 2.45
CA THR A 328 19.07 6.07 2.43
C THR A 328 19.43 5.60 3.84
N ASP A 329 20.15 4.49 3.91
CA ASP A 329 20.56 3.93 5.20
C ASP A 329 21.60 4.82 5.88
N CYS A 330 21.55 4.85 7.21
CA CYS A 330 22.52 5.55 8.02
C CYS A 330 23.88 4.86 7.92
N THR A 331 24.87 5.56 7.39
CA THR A 331 26.24 5.05 7.20
C THR A 331 26.90 4.62 8.52
N LYS A 332 26.63 5.33 9.63
CA LYS A 332 27.22 5.02 10.95
C LYS A 332 26.79 3.67 11.51
N CYS A 333 25.56 3.23 11.23
CA CYS A 333 25.04 1.95 11.75
C CYS A 333 24.73 0.91 10.67
N GLY A 334 24.93 1.26 9.39
CA GLY A 334 24.61 0.42 8.24
C GLY A 334 23.15 0.01 8.20
N GLY A 335 22.21 0.93 8.48
CA GLY A 335 20.78 0.60 8.47
C GLY A 335 20.23 -0.05 9.74
N ARG A 336 21.07 -0.41 10.72
CA ARG A 336 20.64 -1.18 11.91
C ARG A 336 19.96 -0.35 13.00
N GLY A 337 20.18 0.96 13.03
CA GLY A 337 19.66 1.86 14.07
C GLY A 337 20.41 1.76 15.41
N VAL A 338 21.22 0.74 15.60
CA VAL A 338 22.07 0.55 16.80
C VAL A 338 23.54 0.44 16.44
N VAL A 339 24.38 0.74 17.42
CA VAL A 339 25.83 0.50 17.38
C VAL A 339 26.24 -0.23 18.66
N SER A 340 27.32 -1.02 18.59
CA SER A 340 27.89 -1.68 19.76
C SER A 340 28.28 -0.63 20.80
N CYS A 341 27.97 -0.90 22.07
CA CYS A 341 28.34 -0.01 23.16
C CYS A 341 29.86 0.05 23.29
N LYS A 342 30.43 1.25 23.20
CA LYS A 342 31.89 1.45 23.23
C LYS A 342 32.49 1.06 24.59
N LYS A 343 31.79 1.32 25.69
CA LYS A 343 32.32 1.05 27.04
C LYS A 343 32.48 -0.44 27.35
N CYS A 344 31.58 -1.28 26.85
CA CYS A 344 31.64 -2.74 27.06
C CYS A 344 32.05 -3.53 25.81
N GLY A 345 32.42 -2.85 24.71
CA GLY A 345 32.74 -3.51 23.44
C GLY A 345 31.62 -4.37 22.85
N GLY A 346 30.38 -4.22 23.33
CA GLY A 346 29.25 -5.05 22.92
C GLY A 346 28.88 -6.21 23.85
N SER A 347 29.65 -6.48 24.91
CA SER A 347 29.38 -7.60 25.83
C SER A 347 28.14 -7.39 26.70
N GLY A 348 27.76 -6.14 26.95
CA GLY A 348 26.74 -5.78 27.94
C GLY A 348 27.28 -5.66 29.37
N SER A 349 28.51 -6.09 29.64
CA SER A 349 29.16 -6.02 30.96
C SER A 349 30.43 -5.16 30.91
N ALA A 350 30.66 -4.37 31.96
CA ALA A 350 31.90 -3.64 32.16
C ALA A 350 32.61 -4.26 33.37
N GLY A 351 33.42 -5.30 33.12
CA GLY A 351 33.93 -6.19 34.15
C GLY A 351 32.85 -7.17 34.64
N GLU A 352 32.71 -7.32 35.95
CA GLU A 352 31.70 -8.18 36.58
C GLU A 352 30.31 -7.50 36.70
N ALA A 353 30.23 -6.19 36.46
CA ALA A 353 29.00 -5.42 36.58
C ALA A 353 28.29 -5.24 35.22
N VAL A 354 26.97 -5.06 35.28
CA VAL A 354 26.16 -4.65 34.13
C VAL A 354 26.63 -3.28 33.64
N CYS A 355 26.91 -3.16 32.33
CA CYS A 355 27.39 -1.91 31.77
C CYS A 355 26.32 -0.81 31.92
N PRO A 356 26.62 0.34 32.55
CA PRO A 356 25.63 1.38 32.82
C PRO A 356 25.11 2.06 31.54
N ASP A 357 25.93 2.13 30.48
CA ASP A 357 25.58 2.84 29.24
C ASP A 357 24.56 2.11 28.38
N CYS A 358 24.60 0.77 28.39
CA CYS A 358 23.67 -0.06 27.62
C CYS A 358 22.73 -0.88 28.51
N ALA A 359 22.83 -0.71 29.83
CA ALA A 359 22.10 -1.48 30.83
C ALA A 359 22.12 -2.99 30.56
N GLY A 360 23.25 -3.54 30.09
CA GLY A 360 23.34 -4.97 29.75
C GLY A 360 22.99 -5.39 28.31
N ASP A 361 22.48 -4.51 27.44
CA ASP A 361 22.07 -4.89 26.07
C ASP A 361 23.27 -5.06 25.10
N GLY A 362 24.45 -4.57 25.49
CA GLY A 362 25.63 -4.49 24.63
C GLY A 362 25.50 -3.50 23.47
N ASN A 363 24.33 -2.89 23.27
CA ASN A 363 24.05 -2.00 22.16
C ASN A 363 23.43 -0.72 22.67
N ILE A 364 23.72 0.37 21.97
CA ILE A 364 23.10 1.67 22.20
C ILE A 364 22.50 2.17 20.88
N LEU A 365 21.53 3.07 20.99
CA LEU A 365 20.96 3.70 19.80
C LEU A 365 22.04 4.49 19.06
N CYS A 366 22.03 4.37 17.73
CA CYS A 366 22.96 5.12 16.89
C CYS A 366 22.67 6.61 17.02
N THR A 367 23.60 7.39 17.56
CA THR A 367 23.44 8.85 17.72
C THR A 367 23.32 9.61 16.41
N GLY A 368 23.74 9.02 15.28
CA GLY A 368 23.61 9.64 13.96
C GLY A 368 22.20 9.57 13.35
N CYS A 369 21.38 8.63 13.80
CA CYS A 369 20.01 8.45 13.28
C CYS A 369 18.97 8.25 14.38
N ASN A 370 19.37 8.33 15.66
CA ASN A 370 18.55 8.09 16.83
C ASN A 370 17.73 6.80 16.74
N GLY A 371 18.29 5.70 16.25
CA GLY A 371 17.56 4.43 16.14
C GLY A 371 16.83 4.21 14.83
N ASP A 372 16.67 5.21 13.96
CA ASP A 372 15.89 5.10 12.71
C ASP A 372 16.51 4.17 11.67
N GLY A 373 17.80 3.89 11.79
CA GLY A 373 18.57 3.20 10.76
C GLY A 373 18.71 4.00 9.45
N LYS A 374 18.05 5.15 9.29
CA LYS A 374 18.09 5.97 8.06
C LYS A 374 18.93 7.22 8.24
N ALA A 375 19.50 7.73 7.16
CA ALA A 375 20.27 8.97 7.17
C ALA A 375 19.40 10.13 7.69
N ALA A 376 19.98 11.00 8.52
CA ALA A 376 19.31 12.19 9.02
C ALA A 376 18.80 13.05 7.86
N LYS A 377 17.69 13.76 8.12
CA LYS A 377 17.00 14.58 7.10
C LYS A 377 17.88 15.68 6.55
#